data_AF-A0A1G0CS32-F1
#
_entry.id   AF-A0A1G0CS32-F1
#
_cell.length_a   1.000
_cell.length_b   1.000
_cell.length_c   1.000
_cell.angle_alpha   90.00
_cell.angle_beta   90.00
_cell.angle_gamma   90.00
#
_symmetry.space_group_name_H-M   'P 1'
#
loop_
_entity.id
_entity.type
_entity.pdbx_description
1 polymer ?
#
loop_
_entity_poly.entity_id
_entity_poly.type
_entity_poly.pdbx_seq_one_letter_code
_entity_poly.pdbx_strand_id
1 'polypeptide(L)'
;MKLPALQTIELHALAPTKPACGADCNGCGVCCAAQPCPVALMFLLQWRGRCRALLWQEEARRYVCGMAVCPDRYVYPLPARWRARSGKWFATRIAAGSGCDTTLEIEA
;
A
#
# COMPACT_ATOMS: atom_id res chain seq x y z
N MET A 1 -8.71 12.19 -27.52
CA MET A 1 -7.60 11.29 -27.18
C MET A 1 -6.86 11.92 -26.00
N LYS A 2 -7.05 11.42 -24.77
CA LYS A 2 -6.36 11.95 -23.57
C LYS A 2 -4.95 11.37 -23.55
N LEU A 3 -3.94 12.22 -23.43
CA LEU A 3 -2.56 11.79 -23.16
C LEU A 3 -2.53 11.06 -21.80
N PRO A 4 -1.71 9.99 -21.66
CA PRO A 4 -1.55 9.32 -20.38
C PRO A 4 -1.00 10.31 -19.34
N ALA A 5 -1.56 10.27 -18.13
CA ALA A 5 -1.09 11.10 -17.03
C ALA A 5 0.22 10.51 -16.49
N LEU A 6 1.33 11.21 -16.71
CA LEU A 6 2.63 10.88 -16.14
C LEU A 6 2.75 11.47 -14.73
N GLN A 7 3.39 10.71 -13.84
CA GLN A 7 3.72 11.16 -12.49
C GLN A 7 5.01 10.49 -12.02
N THR A 8 5.80 11.23 -11.25
CA THR A 8 7.00 10.69 -10.61
C THR A 8 6.66 10.16 -9.22
N ILE A 9 7.13 8.96 -8.90
CA ILE A 9 7.01 8.36 -7.58
C ILE A 9 8.39 8.02 -7.02
N GLU A 10 8.56 8.16 -5.71
CA GLU A 10 9.80 7.80 -5.03
C GLU A 10 9.62 6.46 -4.32
N LEU A 11 10.44 5.49 -4.70
CA LEU A 11 10.51 4.16 -4.09
C LEU A 11 11.93 3.87 -3.64
N HIS A 12 12.05 3.01 -2.64
CA HIS A 12 13.33 2.52 -2.17
C HIS A 12 13.98 1.69 -3.28
N ALA A 13 15.29 1.88 -3.53
CA ALA A 13 16.00 1.24 -4.63
C ALA A 13 16.00 -0.30 -4.55
N LEU A 14 15.86 -0.84 -3.33
CA LEU A 14 15.78 -2.29 -3.10
C LEU A 14 14.35 -2.85 -3.14
N ALA A 15 13.34 -2.02 -3.44
CA ALA A 15 11.98 -2.49 -3.54
C ALA A 15 11.84 -3.52 -4.68
N PRO A 16 11.01 -4.56 -4.51
CA PRO A 16 10.83 -5.54 -5.56
C PRO A 16 10.16 -4.88 -6.77
N THR A 17 10.47 -5.40 -7.96
CA THR A 17 9.82 -4.94 -9.19
C THR A 17 8.31 -5.13 -9.10
N LYS A 18 7.56 -4.26 -9.77
CA LYS A 18 6.11 -4.40 -9.83
C LYS A 18 5.74 -5.76 -10.42
N PRO A 19 4.88 -6.54 -9.75
CA PRO A 19 4.42 -7.81 -10.28
C PRO A 19 3.44 -7.57 -11.44
N ALA A 20 3.28 -8.60 -12.27
CA ALA A 20 2.27 -8.62 -13.32
C ALA A 20 0.87 -8.41 -12.72
N CYS A 21 -0.04 -7.81 -13.51
CA CYS A 21 -1.43 -7.68 -13.10
C CYS A 21 -2.04 -9.08 -12.84
N GLY A 22 -2.76 -9.23 -11.73
CA GLY A 22 -3.32 -10.50 -11.28
C GLY A 22 -2.38 -11.39 -10.47
N ALA A 23 -1.07 -11.12 -10.45
CA ALA A 23 -0.13 -11.85 -9.58
C ALA A 23 -0.19 -11.36 -8.13
N ASP A 24 0.38 -12.13 -7.20
CA ASP A 24 0.39 -11.79 -5.78
C ASP A 24 1.07 -10.44 -5.52
N CYS A 25 0.48 -9.65 -4.62
CA CYS A 25 1.06 -8.40 -4.18
C CYS A 25 2.37 -8.67 -3.39
N ASN A 26 3.50 -8.34 -4.00
CA ASN A 26 4.83 -8.58 -3.42
C ASN A 26 5.35 -7.44 -2.53
N GLY A 27 4.60 -6.35 -2.40
CA GLY A 27 5.04 -5.16 -1.65
C GLY A 27 6.01 -4.24 -2.42
N CYS A 28 5.89 -4.13 -3.75
CA CYS A 28 6.66 -3.15 -4.54
C CYS A 28 6.40 -1.68 -4.15
N GLY A 29 5.24 -1.38 -3.56
CA GLY A 29 4.89 -0.03 -3.12
C GLY A 29 4.38 0.93 -4.21
N VAL A 30 4.38 0.51 -5.47
CA VAL A 30 4.08 1.35 -6.64
C VAL A 30 2.69 1.98 -6.59
N CYS A 31 1.64 1.17 -6.41
CA CYS A 31 0.27 1.68 -6.32
C CYS A 31 0.08 2.60 -5.10
N CYS A 32 0.69 2.25 -3.96
CA CYS A 32 0.58 3.02 -2.72
C CYS A 32 1.38 4.33 -2.76
N ALA A 33 2.48 4.39 -3.51
CA ALA A 33 3.26 5.61 -3.73
C ALA A 33 2.56 6.54 -4.72
N ALA A 34 1.90 5.97 -5.73
CA ALA A 34 1.10 6.71 -6.69
C ALA A 34 -0.13 7.36 -6.07
N GLN A 35 -0.93 6.62 -5.29
CA GLN A 35 -2.17 7.14 -4.71
C GLN A 35 -2.61 6.40 -3.43
N PRO A 36 -3.40 7.04 -2.55
CA PRO A 36 -4.00 6.35 -1.42
C PRO A 36 -5.14 5.42 -1.88
N CYS A 37 -5.26 4.25 -1.25
CA CYS A 37 -6.37 3.34 -1.51
C CYS A 37 -7.67 3.79 -0.79
N PRO A 38 -8.84 3.23 -1.13
CA PRO A 38 -10.10 3.58 -0.46
C PRO A 38 -10.08 3.42 1.07
N VAL A 39 -9.30 2.47 1.59
CA VAL A 39 -9.08 2.31 3.03
C VAL A 39 -8.32 3.52 3.61
N ALA A 40 -7.28 4.00 2.93
CA ALA A 40 -6.55 5.20 3.36
C ALA A 40 -7.42 6.47 3.29
N LEU A 41 -8.32 6.59 2.31
CA LEU A 41 -9.32 7.66 2.30
C LEU A 41 -10.20 7.60 3.56
N MET A 42 -10.76 6.43 3.86
CA MET A 42 -11.72 6.25 4.94
C MET A 42 -11.10 6.46 6.33
N PHE A 43 -9.87 5.98 6.56
CA PHE A 43 -9.27 5.97 7.90
C PHE A 43 -8.19 7.04 8.11
N LEU A 44 -7.56 7.53 7.04
CA LEU A 44 -6.50 8.55 7.11
C LEU A 44 -6.92 9.89 6.54
N LEU A 45 -8.15 10.00 6.00
CA LEU A 45 -8.70 11.18 5.32
C LEU A 45 -7.76 11.70 4.22
N GLN A 46 -7.04 10.80 3.56
CA GLN A 46 -6.04 11.13 2.57
C GLN A 46 -6.56 10.84 1.16
N TRP A 47 -6.64 11.87 0.32
CA TRP A 47 -7.24 11.78 -1.01
C TRP A 47 -6.24 11.68 -2.17
N ARG A 48 -4.99 12.13 -1.95
CA ARG A 48 -3.95 12.20 -3.00
C ARG A 48 -2.56 11.92 -2.45
N GLY A 49 -1.61 11.69 -3.36
CA GLY A 49 -0.20 11.49 -3.07
C GLY A 49 0.15 10.12 -2.49
N ARG A 50 1.40 9.95 -2.06
CA ARG A 50 1.89 8.72 -1.43
C ARG A 50 1.13 8.41 -0.15
N CYS A 51 0.60 7.20 -0.02
CA CYS A 51 -0.15 6.74 1.14
C CYS A 51 0.66 6.92 2.44
N ARG A 52 0.06 7.55 3.46
CA ARG A 52 0.66 7.76 4.79
C ARG A 52 0.91 6.46 5.57
N ALA A 53 0.19 5.40 5.22
CA ALA A 53 0.42 4.06 5.78
C ALA A 53 1.40 3.22 4.95
N LEU A 54 2.07 3.77 3.93
CA LEU A 54 3.11 3.05 3.20
C LEU A 54 4.38 2.98 4.07
N LEU A 55 4.72 1.78 4.56
CA LEU A 55 5.90 1.55 5.39
C LEU A 55 6.91 0.68 4.66
N TRP A 56 8.17 1.09 4.68
CA TRP A 56 9.29 0.26 4.24
C TRP A 56 9.66 -0.72 5.35
N GLN A 57 9.83 -1.99 4.99
CA GLN A 57 10.30 -3.05 5.88
C GLN A 57 11.71 -3.46 5.45
N GLU A 58 12.71 -3.08 6.24
CA GLU A 58 14.14 -3.29 5.92
C GLU A 58 14.49 -4.76 5.75
N GLU A 59 14.04 -5.62 6.67
CA GLU A 59 14.42 -7.03 6.71
C GLU A 59 13.89 -7.80 5.49
N ALA A 60 12.68 -7.46 5.07
CA ALA A 60 12.01 -8.09 3.93
C ALA A 60 12.24 -7.33 2.61
N ARG A 61 12.96 -6.20 2.64
CA ARG A 61 13.21 -5.28 1.52
C ARG A 61 11.96 -5.01 0.68
N ARG A 62 10.84 -4.76 1.34
CA ARG A 62 9.56 -4.54 0.69
C ARG A 62 8.71 -3.54 1.45
N TYR A 63 7.70 -3.01 0.79
CA TYR A 63 6.69 -2.20 1.44
C TYR A 63 5.57 -3.04 2.05
N VAL A 64 5.06 -2.57 3.18
CA VAL A 64 3.89 -3.11 3.87
C VAL A 64 2.89 -2.00 4.19
N CYS A 65 1.62 -2.36 4.30
CA CYS A 65 0.60 -1.42 4.78
C CYS A 65 0.70 -1.31 6.31
N GLY A 66 1.02 -0.10 6.80
CA GLY A 66 1.09 0.23 8.22
C GLY A 66 -0.21 -0.03 8.97
N MET A 67 -1.37 0.11 8.33
CA MET A 67 -2.64 -0.27 8.92
C MET A 67 -2.79 -1.80 9.05
N ALA A 68 -2.12 -2.59 8.21
CA ALA A 68 -2.14 -4.04 8.32
C ALA A 68 -1.19 -4.54 9.41
N VAL A 69 0.00 -3.94 9.56
CA VAL A 69 1.04 -4.42 10.49
C VAL A 69 1.01 -3.73 11.86
N CYS A 70 0.59 -2.46 11.92
CA CYS A 70 0.54 -1.65 13.15
C CYS A 70 -0.74 -0.76 13.17
N PRO A 71 -1.94 -1.37 13.13
CA PRO A 71 -3.21 -0.63 12.96
C PRO A 71 -3.45 0.44 14.04
N ASP A 72 -2.94 0.23 15.25
CA ASP A 72 -3.07 1.15 16.38
C ASP A 72 -2.31 2.47 16.21
N ARG A 73 -1.35 2.56 15.29
CA ARG A 73 -0.68 3.82 14.92
C ARG A 73 -1.53 4.70 14.01
N TYR A 74 -2.54 4.12 13.35
CA TYR A 74 -3.30 4.76 12.29
C TYR A 74 -4.78 4.92 12.61
N VAL A 75 -5.33 4.03 13.45
CA VAL A 75 -6.74 4.01 13.81
C VAL A 75 -6.86 4.06 15.32
N TYR A 76 -7.45 5.15 15.82
CA TYR A 76 -7.69 5.36 17.24
C TYR A 76 -9.17 5.67 17.51
N PRO A 77 -9.77 5.10 18.58
CA PRO A 77 -9.20 4.13 19.52
C PRO A 77 -9.24 2.69 19.01
N LEU A 78 -8.13 1.96 19.12
CA LEU A 78 -8.08 0.52 18.80
C LEU A 78 -7.54 -0.29 20.00
N PRO A 79 -8.37 -1.13 20.65
CA PRO A 79 -7.92 -1.98 21.74
C PRO A 79 -6.83 -2.96 21.28
N ALA A 80 -5.80 -3.16 22.11
CA ALA A 80 -4.66 -4.04 21.78
C ALA A 80 -5.10 -5.46 21.35
N ARG A 81 -6.13 -6.01 22.00
CA ARG A 81 -6.71 -7.33 21.67
C ARG A 81 -7.33 -7.43 20.26
N TRP A 82 -7.57 -6.29 19.59
CA TRP A 82 -8.12 -6.23 18.22
C TRP A 82 -7.04 -6.03 17.17
N ARG A 83 -5.78 -5.74 17.54
CA ARG A 83 -4.69 -5.42 16.60
C ARG A 83 -4.54 -6.47 15.50
N ALA A 84 -4.39 -7.74 15.85
CA ALA A 84 -4.21 -8.82 14.87
C ALA A 84 -5.42 -8.96 13.93
N ARG A 85 -6.64 -8.90 14.48
CA ARG A 85 -7.88 -9.03 13.71
C ARG A 85 -8.08 -7.84 12.76
N SER A 86 -7.86 -6.62 13.25
CA SER A 86 -7.96 -5.41 12.44
C SER A 86 -6.87 -5.36 11.37
N GLY A 87 -5.64 -5.75 11.70
CA GLY A 87 -4.54 -5.83 10.74
C GLY A 87 -4.85 -6.78 9.58
N LYS A 88 -5.34 -8.00 9.89
CA LYS A 88 -5.81 -8.95 8.89
C LYS A 88 -6.97 -8.39 8.06
N TRP A 89 -7.92 -7.71 8.69
CA TRP A 89 -9.03 -7.07 7.99
C TRP A 89 -8.54 -6.00 7.00
N PHE A 90 -7.60 -5.15 7.40
CA PHE A 90 -7.02 -4.17 6.47
C PHE A 90 -6.29 -4.83 5.32
N ALA A 91 -5.47 -5.86 5.59
CA ALA A 91 -4.75 -6.59 4.55
C ALA A 91 -5.69 -7.21 3.51
N THR A 92 -6.79 -7.84 3.95
CA THR A 92 -7.75 -8.47 3.02
C THR A 92 -8.54 -7.46 2.21
N ARG A 93 -8.85 -6.28 2.76
CA ARG A 93 -9.60 -5.23 2.04
C ARG A 93 -8.81 -4.57 0.92
N ILE A 94 -7.49 -4.70 0.93
CA ILE A 94 -6.59 -4.13 -0.09
C ILE A 94 -5.83 -5.21 -0.87
N ALA A 95 -6.18 -6.48 -0.71
CA ALA A 95 -5.49 -7.63 -1.31
C ALA A 95 -3.96 -7.65 -1.08
N ALA A 96 -3.50 -7.12 0.07
CA ALA A 96 -2.08 -7.12 0.42
C ALA A 96 -1.58 -8.55 0.57
N GLY A 97 -0.56 -8.92 -0.21
CA GLY A 97 -0.02 -10.28 -0.26
C GLY A 97 -0.78 -11.25 -1.17
N SER A 98 -1.89 -10.86 -1.81
CA SER A 98 -2.76 -11.81 -2.57
C SER A 98 -3.11 -11.39 -3.98
N GLY A 99 -2.99 -10.11 -4.35
CA GLY A 99 -3.32 -9.70 -5.71
C GLY A 99 -2.88 -8.28 -6.06
N CYS A 100 -2.39 -8.12 -7.27
CA CYS A 100 -2.05 -6.84 -7.88
C CYS A 100 -3.12 -6.45 -8.91
N ASP A 101 -3.87 -5.39 -8.63
CA ASP A 101 -4.90 -4.83 -9.51
C ASP A 101 -4.44 -3.60 -10.30
N THR A 102 -3.25 -3.05 -9.99
CA THR A 102 -2.78 -1.82 -10.61
C THR A 102 -2.27 -2.06 -12.03
N THR A 103 -2.78 -1.28 -12.97
CA THR A 103 -2.35 -1.20 -14.39
C THR A 103 -1.26 -0.15 -14.62
N LEU A 104 -0.73 0.47 -13.56
CA LEU A 104 0.36 1.43 -13.68
C LEU A 104 1.60 0.75 -14.24
N GLU A 105 2.16 1.33 -15.29
CA GLU A 105 3.45 0.93 -15.85
C GLU A 105 4.54 1.80 -15.26
N ILE A 106 5.74 1.23 -15.08
CA ILE A 106 6.89 1.93 -14.51
C ILE A 106 7.94 2.02 -15.60
N GLU A 107 8.32 3.24 -15.91
CA GLU A 107 9.51 3.56 -16.70
C GLU A 107 10.59 4.00 -15.69
N ALA A 108 11.69 3.24 -15.62
CA ALA A 108 12.79 3.43 -14.67
C ALA A 108 14.03 3.96 -15.39
#